data_AF-M0IKV5-F1
#
_entry.id   AF-M0IKV5-F1
#
_cell.length_a   1.000
_cell.length_b   1.000
_cell.length_c   1.000
_cell.angle_alpha   90.00
_cell.angle_beta   90.00
_cell.angle_gamma   90.00
#
_symmetry.space_group_name_H-M   'P 1'
#
loop_
_entity.id
_entity.type
_entity.pdbx_description
1 polymer ?
#
loop_
_entity_poly.entity_id
_entity_poly.type
_entity_poly.pdbx_seq_one_letter_code
_entity_poly.pdbx_strand_id
1 'polypeptide(L)'
;MALQLIDAITDGTRRVLTRTGGVLLILLLAQQILLVTSINTLLASEALPAAADVIGLTIPVSGTVAGAILLGTFLFSGVYFVVLSRAFARPLSRLSSFPTELYTRRVGRATLSTLVGGIVVFIVVMIGFAFLFLPGLFLAACFLVFIFAVGVEDRGVISALKRSWSLSKGNRLRLVAIVLISGIVGAFVGAVPALFQLAGASALGDVVSVVINSVLFTFVYGITAAAYLQLARGDGGSGGPRSSAPTSTGPDPEI
;
A
#
# COMPACT_ATOMS: atom_id res chain seq x y z
N MET A 1 6.87 22.27 -0.31
CA MET A 1 5.70 22.33 0.60
C MET A 1 5.80 21.20 1.62
N ALA A 2 5.35 21.42 2.85
CA ALA A 2 5.37 20.40 3.90
C ALA A 2 4.09 19.54 3.84
N LEU A 3 4.19 18.23 4.10
CA LEU A 3 3.11 17.24 4.00
C LEU A 3 1.93 17.58 4.92
N GLN A 4 0.76 17.92 4.38
CA GLN A 4 -0.43 18.23 5.18
C GLN A 4 -1.20 16.94 5.49
N LEU A 5 -1.12 16.49 6.75
CA LEU A 5 -1.68 15.21 7.18
C LEU A 5 -3.21 15.17 7.05
N ILE A 6 -3.89 16.25 7.41
CA ILE A 6 -5.36 16.36 7.31
C ILE A 6 -5.80 16.28 5.84
N ASP A 7 -5.09 16.96 4.94
CA ASP A 7 -5.39 16.90 3.51
C ASP A 7 -5.08 15.52 2.93
N ALA A 8 -4.03 14.84 3.41
CA ALA A 8 -3.72 13.47 3.01
C ALA A 8 -4.81 12.49 3.46
N ILE A 9 -5.33 12.65 4.68
CA ILE A 9 -6.43 11.84 5.20
C ILE A 9 -7.71 12.10 4.41
N THR A 10 -8.04 13.37 4.17
CA THR A 10 -9.27 13.77 3.48
C THR A 10 -9.26 13.34 2.00
N ASP A 11 -8.18 13.65 1.28
CA ASP A 11 -8.03 13.24 -0.13
C ASP A 11 -7.93 11.72 -0.25
N GLY A 12 -7.18 11.07 0.65
CA GLY A 12 -7.09 9.62 0.69
C GLY A 12 -8.44 8.93 0.89
N THR A 13 -9.24 9.43 1.83
CA THR A 13 -10.62 8.95 2.06
C THR A 13 -11.49 9.13 0.83
N ARG A 14 -11.43 10.30 0.19
CA ARG A 14 -12.19 10.56 -1.06
C ARG A 14 -11.81 9.59 -2.18
N ARG A 15 -10.53 9.20 -2.29
CA ARG A 15 -10.07 8.21 -3.28
C ARG A 15 -10.67 6.83 -3.04
N VAL A 16 -10.74 6.42 -1.78
CA VAL A 16 -11.25 5.11 -1.36
C VAL A 16 -12.76 5.00 -1.60
N LEU A 17 -13.50 6.09 -1.37
CA LEU A 17 -14.95 6.15 -1.58
C LEU A 17 -15.37 6.29 -3.06
N THR A 18 -14.45 6.17 -4.00
CA THR A 18 -14.76 6.17 -5.44
C THR A 18 -15.06 4.76 -5.95
N ARG A 19 -15.62 4.64 -7.16
CA ARG A 19 -15.80 3.35 -7.85
C ARG A 19 -14.48 2.58 -7.98
N THR A 20 -13.39 3.27 -8.29
CA THR A 20 -12.05 2.66 -8.35
C THR A 20 -11.63 2.11 -6.99
N GLY A 21 -11.86 2.85 -5.90
CA GLY A 21 -11.57 2.39 -4.55
C GLY A 21 -12.40 1.16 -4.16
N GLY A 22 -13.69 1.12 -4.53
CA GLY A 22 -14.55 -0.05 -4.34
C GLY A 22 -14.06 -1.29 -5.10
N VAL A 23 -13.63 -1.14 -6.35
CA VAL A 23 -13.03 -2.25 -7.13
C VAL A 23 -11.75 -2.76 -6.46
N LEU A 24 -10.86 -1.85 -6.02
CA LEU A 24 -9.62 -2.21 -5.34
C LEU A 24 -9.87 -2.88 -3.98
N LEU A 25 -10.93 -2.48 -3.27
CA LEU A 25 -11.35 -3.12 -2.03
C LEU A 25 -11.83 -4.56 -2.28
N ILE A 26 -12.68 -4.77 -3.30
CA ILE A 26 -13.18 -6.11 -3.64
C ILE A 26 -12.02 -7.03 -4.06
N LEU A 27 -11.09 -6.53 -4.88
CA LEU A 27 -9.90 -7.28 -5.29
C LEU A 27 -9.02 -7.63 -4.10
N LEU A 28 -8.84 -6.70 -3.16
CA LEU A 28 -8.06 -6.95 -1.94
C LEU A 28 -8.75 -7.97 -1.04
N LEU A 29 -10.06 -7.88 -0.88
CA LEU A 29 -10.85 -8.80 -0.09
C LEU A 29 -10.76 -10.22 -0.67
N ALA A 30 -10.94 -10.37 -1.98
CA ALA A 30 -10.77 -11.65 -2.66
C ALA A 30 -9.35 -12.22 -2.48
N GLN A 31 -8.32 -11.38 -2.65
CA GLN A 31 -6.93 -11.77 -2.42
C GLN A 31 -6.70 -12.21 -0.97
N GLN A 32 -7.23 -11.50 0.02
CA GLN A 32 -7.03 -11.84 1.43
C GLN A 32 -7.76 -13.12 1.83
N ILE A 33 -8.97 -13.37 1.32
CA ILE A 33 -9.65 -14.65 1.52
C ILE A 33 -8.80 -15.79 0.95
N LEU A 34 -8.32 -15.66 -0.29
CA LEU A 34 -7.47 -16.67 -0.92
C LEU A 34 -6.18 -16.90 -0.13
N LEU A 35 -5.56 -15.83 0.37
CA LEU A 35 -4.34 -15.92 1.17
C LEU A 35 -4.57 -16.70 2.46
N VAL A 36 -5.57 -16.29 3.26
CA VAL A 36 -5.87 -16.90 4.56
C VAL A 36 -6.29 -18.36 4.40
N THR A 37 -7.22 -18.63 3.49
CA THR A 37 -7.72 -20.01 3.27
C THR A 37 -6.64 -20.95 2.72
N SER A 38 -5.76 -20.46 1.84
CA SER A 38 -4.66 -21.29 1.32
C SER A 38 -3.63 -21.61 2.39
N ILE A 39 -3.29 -20.64 3.24
CA ILE A 39 -2.39 -20.85 4.38
C ILE A 39 -3.00 -21.86 5.36
N ASN A 40 -4.27 -21.67 5.73
CA ASN A 40 -4.95 -22.57 6.65
C ASN A 40 -5.06 -24.00 6.08
N THR A 41 -5.38 -24.16 4.80
CA THR A 41 -5.43 -25.49 4.17
C THR A 41 -4.06 -26.17 4.13
N LEU A 42 -2.98 -25.42 3.89
CA LEU A 42 -1.61 -25.94 3.97
C LEU A 42 -1.23 -26.37 5.39
N LEU A 43 -1.61 -25.58 6.39
CA LEU A 43 -1.38 -25.95 7.79
C LEU A 43 -2.21 -27.18 8.15
N ALA A 44 -3.46 -27.27 7.70
CA ALA A 44 -4.35 -28.39 7.96
C ALA A 44 -3.87 -29.70 7.31
N SER A 45 -3.21 -29.65 6.15
CA SER A 45 -2.68 -30.86 5.50
C SER A 45 -1.54 -31.51 6.29
N GLU A 46 -0.81 -30.73 7.08
CA GLU A 46 0.31 -31.19 7.90
C GLU A 46 -0.07 -31.31 9.39
N ALA A 47 -1.27 -30.91 9.78
CA ALA A 47 -1.70 -30.85 11.17
C ALA A 47 -2.10 -32.22 11.72
N LEU A 48 -1.78 -32.44 13.00
CA LEU A 48 -2.36 -33.53 13.77
C LEU A 48 -3.89 -33.35 13.88
N PRO A 49 -4.69 -34.42 13.93
CA PRO A 49 -6.16 -34.33 14.00
C PRO A 49 -6.68 -33.44 15.13
N ALA A 50 -6.00 -33.43 16.28
CA ALA A 50 -6.36 -32.60 17.44
C ALA A 50 -6.14 -31.09 17.25
N ALA A 51 -5.33 -30.69 16.27
CA ALA A 51 -5.08 -29.28 15.94
C ALA A 51 -6.03 -28.75 14.85
N ALA A 52 -6.74 -29.63 14.14
CA ALA A 52 -7.60 -29.27 13.02
C ALA A 52 -8.75 -28.34 13.44
N ASP A 53 -9.32 -28.55 14.64
CA ASP A 53 -10.42 -27.72 15.17
C ASP A 53 -10.00 -26.29 15.53
N VAL A 54 -8.69 -26.04 15.64
CA VAL A 54 -8.13 -24.72 15.95
C VAL A 54 -7.83 -23.93 14.66
N ILE A 55 -7.68 -24.64 13.54
CA ILE A 55 -7.41 -24.06 12.23
C ILE A 55 -8.67 -23.33 11.74
N GLY A 56 -8.49 -22.12 11.23
CA GLY A 56 -9.58 -21.28 10.79
C GLY A 56 -10.19 -21.72 9.46
N LEU A 57 -10.61 -20.78 8.65
CA LEU A 57 -11.31 -21.05 7.39
C LEU A 57 -10.37 -21.76 6.40
N THR A 58 -10.77 -22.93 5.91
CA THR A 58 -10.05 -23.73 4.89
C THR A 58 -10.86 -23.90 3.62
N ILE A 59 -10.19 -24.22 2.53
CA ILE A 59 -10.81 -24.69 1.27
C ILE A 59 -10.63 -26.21 1.09
N PRO A 60 -11.63 -26.92 0.51
CA PRO A 60 -11.63 -28.37 0.36
C PRO A 60 -10.76 -28.83 -0.83
N VAL A 61 -9.45 -28.57 -0.74
CA VAL A 61 -8.46 -28.96 -1.74
C VAL A 61 -7.25 -29.59 -1.05
N SER A 62 -6.41 -30.30 -1.81
CA SER A 62 -5.17 -30.85 -1.25
C SER A 62 -4.18 -29.75 -0.88
N GLY A 63 -3.25 -30.06 0.04
CA GLY A 63 -2.17 -29.14 0.42
C GLY A 63 -1.37 -28.63 -0.78
N THR A 64 -1.06 -29.50 -1.75
CA THR A 64 -0.37 -29.10 -2.99
C THR A 64 -1.16 -28.08 -3.80
N VAL A 65 -2.47 -28.25 -3.94
CA VAL A 65 -3.33 -27.29 -4.66
C VAL A 65 -3.41 -25.97 -3.89
N ALA A 66 -3.54 -26.02 -2.57
CA ALA A 66 -3.49 -24.82 -1.72
C ALA A 66 -2.14 -24.08 -1.85
N GLY A 67 -1.03 -24.79 -1.95
CA GLY A 67 0.30 -24.23 -2.22
C GLY A 67 0.37 -23.51 -3.57
N ALA A 68 -0.20 -24.09 -4.63
CA ALA A 68 -0.29 -23.45 -5.93
C ALA A 68 -1.17 -22.18 -5.90
N ILE A 69 -2.32 -22.23 -5.22
CA ILE A 69 -3.20 -21.06 -5.02
C ILE A 69 -2.48 -19.97 -4.23
N LEU A 70 -1.75 -20.33 -3.18
CA LEU A 70 -0.96 -19.40 -2.37
C LEU A 70 0.10 -18.68 -3.24
N LEU A 71 0.84 -19.43 -4.06
CA LEU A 71 1.82 -18.85 -4.97
C LEU A 71 1.16 -17.91 -6.00
N GLY A 72 0.04 -18.33 -6.59
CA GLY A 72 -0.73 -17.48 -7.50
C GLY A 72 -1.24 -16.20 -6.83
N THR A 73 -1.70 -16.30 -5.59
CA THR A 73 -2.17 -15.16 -4.77
C THR A 73 -1.02 -14.20 -4.46
N PHE A 74 0.16 -14.74 -4.13
CA PHE A 74 1.36 -13.93 -3.92
C PHE A 74 1.77 -13.16 -5.19
N LEU A 75 1.77 -13.81 -6.35
CA LEU A 75 2.05 -13.14 -7.63
C LEU A 75 1.00 -12.08 -7.97
N PHE A 76 -0.29 -12.39 -7.73
CA PHE A 76 -1.39 -11.45 -7.89
C PHE A 76 -1.21 -10.20 -7.01
N SER A 77 -0.71 -10.35 -5.78
CA SER A 77 -0.46 -9.24 -4.87
C SER A 77 0.49 -8.19 -5.49
N GLY A 78 1.53 -8.65 -6.20
CA GLY A 78 2.42 -7.74 -6.93
C GLY A 78 1.70 -6.93 -8.01
N VAL A 79 0.83 -7.57 -8.79
CA VAL A 79 -0.01 -6.90 -9.80
C VAL A 79 -0.98 -5.94 -9.13
N TYR A 80 -1.64 -6.37 -8.06
CA TYR A 80 -2.57 -5.58 -7.27
C TYR A 80 -1.93 -4.28 -6.81
N PHE A 81 -0.75 -4.32 -6.21
CA PHE A 81 -0.06 -3.13 -5.71
C PHE A 81 0.40 -2.17 -6.82
N VAL A 82 0.76 -2.70 -8.00
CA VAL A 82 1.02 -1.86 -9.19
C VAL A 82 -0.26 -1.15 -9.64
N VAL A 83 -1.36 -1.88 -9.76
CA VAL A 83 -2.66 -1.34 -10.19
C VAL A 83 -3.17 -0.32 -9.17
N LEU A 84 -3.13 -0.64 -7.89
CA LEU A 84 -3.48 0.22 -6.75
C LEU A 84 -2.73 1.55 -6.80
N SER A 85 -1.40 1.49 -6.91
CA SER A 85 -0.57 2.70 -6.89
C SER A 85 -0.85 3.61 -8.09
N ARG A 86 -1.00 3.04 -9.28
CA ARG A 86 -1.39 3.77 -10.49
C ARG A 86 -2.78 4.34 -10.39
N ALA A 87 -3.73 3.54 -9.92
CA ALA A 87 -5.13 3.90 -9.80
C ALA A 87 -5.29 5.08 -8.85
N PHE A 88 -4.78 4.96 -7.61
CA PHE A 88 -4.88 6.00 -6.59
C PHE A 88 -3.98 7.22 -6.83
N ALA A 89 -2.98 7.16 -7.72
CA ALA A 89 -2.22 8.36 -8.10
C ALA A 89 -2.94 9.25 -9.14
N ARG A 90 -4.05 8.78 -9.76
CA ARG A 90 -4.80 9.58 -10.75
C ARG A 90 -5.58 10.73 -10.09
N PRO A 91 -5.92 11.79 -10.84
CA PRO A 91 -6.82 12.84 -10.35
C PRO A 91 -8.19 12.26 -9.91
N LEU A 92 -8.80 12.82 -8.86
CA LEU A 92 -10.10 12.36 -8.32
C LEU A 92 -11.19 12.26 -9.40
N SER A 93 -11.23 13.21 -10.34
CA SER A 93 -12.19 13.23 -11.44
C SER A 93 -12.12 12.01 -12.36
N ARG A 94 -11.01 11.28 -12.37
CA ARG A 94 -10.80 10.07 -13.18
C ARG A 94 -10.97 8.77 -12.40
N LEU A 95 -11.32 8.82 -11.11
CA LEU A 95 -11.51 7.62 -10.28
C LEU A 95 -12.91 7.01 -10.39
N SER A 96 -13.81 7.64 -11.15
CA SER A 96 -15.09 7.04 -11.56
C SER A 96 -14.92 5.94 -12.63
N SER A 97 -13.78 5.91 -13.34
CA SER A 97 -13.46 4.91 -14.36
C SER A 97 -12.24 4.07 -13.98
N PHE A 98 -12.27 2.80 -14.40
CA PHE A 98 -11.19 1.83 -14.17
C PHE A 98 -10.63 1.36 -15.53
N PRO A 99 -9.72 2.12 -16.13
CA PRO A 99 -9.30 1.90 -17.51
C PRO A 99 -8.19 0.85 -17.60
N THR A 100 -8.09 0.26 -18.79
CA THR A 100 -7.28 -0.94 -19.06
C THR A 100 -5.78 -0.70 -18.90
N GLU A 101 -5.30 0.53 -19.12
CA GLU A 101 -3.88 0.87 -19.03
C GLU A 101 -3.30 0.67 -17.63
N LEU A 102 -4.14 0.66 -16.59
CA LEU A 102 -3.72 0.38 -15.22
C LEU A 102 -3.06 -1.00 -15.10
N TYR A 103 -3.62 -2.00 -15.80
CA TYR A 103 -3.22 -3.41 -15.71
C TYR A 103 -2.56 -3.99 -16.98
N THR A 104 -2.43 -3.21 -18.06
CA THR A 104 -1.70 -3.66 -19.27
C THR A 104 -0.34 -2.99 -19.44
N ARG A 105 -0.17 -1.73 -19.01
CA ARG A 105 1.07 -0.97 -19.28
C ARG A 105 2.24 -1.51 -18.47
N ARG A 106 3.20 -2.20 -19.12
CA ARG A 106 4.48 -2.65 -18.52
C ARG A 106 4.32 -3.39 -17.18
N VAL A 107 3.19 -4.09 -16.98
CA VAL A 107 2.84 -4.66 -15.68
C VAL A 107 3.84 -5.71 -15.24
N GLY A 108 4.38 -6.55 -16.14
CA GLY A 108 5.40 -7.54 -15.77
C GLY A 108 6.61 -6.94 -15.04
N ARG A 109 7.23 -5.90 -15.61
CA ARG A 109 8.41 -5.26 -15.00
C ARG A 109 8.06 -4.52 -13.70
N ALA A 110 6.91 -3.85 -13.68
CA ALA A 110 6.44 -3.14 -12.51
C ALA A 110 6.13 -4.12 -11.37
N THR A 111 5.45 -5.23 -11.66
CA THR A 111 5.13 -6.30 -10.70
C THR A 111 6.39 -6.93 -10.14
N LEU A 112 7.36 -7.27 -10.98
CA LEU A 112 8.63 -7.82 -10.50
C LEU A 112 9.37 -6.83 -9.60
N SER A 113 9.41 -5.55 -9.99
CA SER A 113 10.03 -4.49 -9.17
C SER A 113 9.29 -4.26 -7.85
N THR A 114 7.96 -4.38 -7.86
CA THR A 114 7.10 -4.30 -6.70
C THR A 114 7.33 -5.47 -5.74
N LEU A 115 7.39 -6.70 -6.25
CA LEU A 115 7.61 -7.90 -5.43
C LEU A 115 9.02 -7.89 -4.82
N VAL A 116 10.05 -7.76 -5.66
CA VAL A 116 11.45 -7.77 -5.22
C VAL A 116 11.70 -6.59 -4.28
N GLY A 117 11.27 -5.38 -4.68
CA GLY A 117 11.45 -4.20 -3.85
C GLY A 117 10.63 -4.24 -2.57
N GLY A 118 9.42 -4.79 -2.60
CA GLY A 118 8.59 -5.01 -1.42
C GLY A 118 9.26 -5.95 -0.41
N ILE A 119 9.85 -7.06 -0.88
CA ILE A 119 10.63 -7.98 -0.04
C ILE A 119 11.84 -7.26 0.56
N VAL A 120 12.59 -6.49 -0.23
CA VAL A 120 13.75 -5.73 0.27
C VAL A 120 13.31 -4.72 1.34
N VAL A 121 12.24 -3.95 1.09
CA VAL A 121 11.69 -2.99 2.07
C VAL A 121 11.26 -3.72 3.34
N PHE A 122 10.54 -4.83 3.21
CA PHE A 122 10.10 -5.64 4.34
C PHE A 122 11.29 -6.10 5.20
N ILE A 123 12.31 -6.71 4.58
CA ILE A 123 13.51 -7.18 5.30
C ILE A 123 14.23 -6.01 5.99
N VAL A 124 14.45 -4.90 5.30
CA VAL A 124 15.13 -3.73 5.87
C VAL A 124 14.36 -3.15 7.06
N VAL A 125 13.04 -3.04 6.95
CA VAL A 125 12.17 -2.57 8.04
C VAL A 125 12.18 -3.54 9.21
N MET A 126 12.08 -4.85 8.96
CA MET A 126 12.13 -5.88 9.99
C MET A 126 13.47 -5.90 10.72
N ILE A 127 14.59 -5.78 10.00
CA ILE A 127 15.92 -5.61 10.61
C ILE A 127 15.94 -4.35 11.48
N GLY A 128 15.38 -3.25 10.98
CA GLY A 128 15.23 -2.02 11.75
C GLY A 128 14.53 -2.25 13.08
N PHE A 129 13.35 -2.89 13.06
CA PHE A 129 12.57 -3.22 14.26
C PHE A 129 13.28 -4.22 15.18
N ALA A 130 14.03 -5.17 14.63
CA ALA A 130 14.78 -6.17 15.39
C ALA A 130 15.92 -5.54 16.20
N PHE A 131 16.59 -4.51 15.66
CA PHE A 131 17.58 -3.74 16.40
C PHE A 131 16.92 -2.84 17.45
N LEU A 132 15.94 -2.02 17.05
CA LEU A 132 15.16 -1.15 17.93
C LEU A 132 13.82 -0.75 17.29
N PHE A 133 12.83 -0.39 18.10
CA PHE A 133 11.54 0.07 17.57
C PHE A 133 11.64 1.33 16.68
N LEU A 134 12.44 2.32 17.10
CA LEU A 134 12.58 3.61 16.40
C LEU A 134 13.20 3.51 15.00
N PRO A 135 14.33 2.80 14.79
CA PRO A 135 14.89 2.55 13.46
C PRO A 135 13.93 1.85 12.49
N GLY A 136 13.20 0.84 12.94
CA GLY A 136 12.18 0.17 12.12
C GLY A 136 11.08 1.13 11.67
N LEU A 137 10.55 1.91 12.61
CA LEU A 137 9.52 2.93 12.35
C LEU A 137 10.03 4.02 11.39
N PHE A 138 11.27 4.46 11.55
CA PHE A 138 11.92 5.43 10.69
C PHE A 138 12.09 4.90 9.25
N LEU A 139 12.55 3.65 9.09
CA LEU A 139 12.74 3.02 7.78
C LEU A 139 11.39 2.79 7.08
N ALA A 140 10.38 2.35 7.82
CA ALA A 140 9.02 2.19 7.31
C ALA A 140 8.48 3.53 6.77
N ALA A 141 8.70 4.64 7.50
CA ALA A 141 8.32 5.97 7.04
C ALA A 141 9.10 6.42 5.79
N CYS A 142 10.39 6.11 5.70
CA CYS A 142 11.22 6.46 4.54
C CYS A 142 10.81 5.71 3.25
N PHE A 143 10.30 4.48 3.40
CA PHE A 143 9.88 3.63 2.29
C PHE A 143 8.36 3.55 2.11
N LEU A 144 7.57 4.32 2.87
CA LEU A 144 6.11 4.27 2.84
C LEU A 144 5.54 4.49 1.42
N VAL A 145 6.15 5.39 0.64
CA VAL A 145 5.69 5.74 -0.71
C VAL A 145 6.43 4.99 -1.82
N PHE A 146 7.25 3.98 -1.47
CA PHE A 146 8.04 3.20 -2.42
C PHE A 146 7.19 2.60 -3.55
N ILE A 147 6.04 2.03 -3.21
CA ILE A 147 5.18 1.37 -4.20
C ILE A 147 4.67 2.32 -5.28
N PHE A 148 4.46 3.59 -4.91
CA PHE A 148 4.04 4.62 -5.85
C PHE A 148 5.18 5.03 -6.78
N ALA A 149 6.42 5.08 -6.29
CA ALA A 149 7.58 5.31 -7.16
C ALA A 149 7.79 4.17 -8.17
N VAL A 150 7.50 2.92 -7.81
CA VAL A 150 7.54 1.78 -8.75
C VAL A 150 6.39 1.85 -9.75
N GLY A 151 5.15 1.88 -9.27
CA GLY A 151 3.98 1.72 -10.13
C GLY A 151 3.64 2.95 -10.96
N VAL A 152 3.80 4.16 -10.40
CA VAL A 152 3.45 5.42 -11.08
C VAL A 152 4.58 5.90 -11.97
N GLU A 153 5.82 5.86 -11.48
CA GLU A 153 7.00 6.35 -12.21
C GLU A 153 7.70 5.25 -13.03
N ASP A 154 7.18 4.02 -13.05
CA ASP A 154 7.72 2.84 -13.77
C ASP A 154 9.23 2.57 -13.46
N ARG A 155 9.67 2.94 -12.25
CA ARG A 155 11.05 2.78 -11.78
C ARG A 155 11.34 1.34 -11.37
N GLY A 156 12.59 0.92 -11.60
CA GLY A 156 13.12 -0.31 -11.00
C GLY A 156 13.37 -0.16 -9.50
N VAL A 157 13.63 -1.29 -8.82
CA VAL A 157 13.76 -1.39 -7.36
C VAL A 157 14.66 -0.30 -6.74
N ILE A 158 15.93 -0.23 -7.14
CA ILE A 158 16.91 0.70 -6.55
C ILE A 158 16.52 2.17 -6.79
N SER A 159 16.04 2.49 -7.99
CA SER A 159 15.62 3.85 -8.35
C SER A 159 14.39 4.27 -7.55
N ALA A 160 13.43 3.37 -7.34
CA ALA A 160 12.26 3.62 -6.52
C ALA A 160 12.58 3.76 -5.02
N LEU A 161 13.52 2.97 -4.48
CA LEU A 161 14.00 3.13 -3.10
C LEU A 161 14.65 4.51 -2.88
N LYS A 162 15.56 4.90 -3.79
CA LYS A 162 16.19 6.23 -3.76
C LYS A 162 15.16 7.34 -3.88
N ARG A 163 14.16 7.17 -4.75
CA ARG A 163 13.05 8.13 -4.94
C ARG A 163 12.23 8.27 -3.67
N SER A 164 11.79 7.18 -3.05
CA SER A 164 11.02 7.21 -1.80
C SER A 164 11.81 7.86 -0.67
N TRP A 165 13.09 7.48 -0.54
CA TRP A 165 13.98 8.09 0.45
C TRP A 165 14.10 9.60 0.25
N SER A 166 14.28 10.06 -0.99
CA SER A 166 14.33 11.48 -1.33
C SER A 166 13.03 12.21 -1.00
N LEU A 167 11.88 11.65 -1.40
CA LEU A 167 10.56 12.23 -1.12
C LEU A 167 10.26 12.30 0.39
N SER A 168 10.79 11.37 1.18
CA SER A 168 10.63 11.40 2.64
C SER A 168 11.41 12.53 3.32
N LYS A 169 12.48 13.06 2.68
CA LYS A 169 13.32 14.11 3.27
C LYS A 169 12.48 15.37 3.57
N GLY A 170 12.67 15.94 4.76
CA GLY A 170 11.90 17.09 5.23
C GLY A 170 10.50 16.77 5.78
N ASN A 171 9.96 15.57 5.54
CA ASN A 171 8.60 15.18 5.98
C ASN A 171 8.56 13.89 6.81
N ARG A 172 9.72 13.36 7.22
CA ARG A 172 9.84 12.06 7.90
C ARG A 172 8.97 11.95 9.15
N LEU A 173 8.92 12.98 10.00
CA LEU A 173 8.10 12.96 11.22
C LEU A 173 6.61 12.80 10.91
N ARG A 174 6.13 13.42 9.83
CA ARG A 174 4.72 13.31 9.42
C ARG A 174 4.42 11.95 8.78
N LEU A 175 5.38 11.39 8.04
CA LEU A 175 5.29 10.02 7.52
C LEU A 175 5.34 8.98 8.65
N VAL A 176 6.18 9.20 9.67
CA VAL A 176 6.22 8.39 10.89
C VAL A 176 4.86 8.41 11.58
N ALA A 177 4.19 9.56 11.67
CA ALA A 177 2.84 9.63 12.22
C ALA A 177 1.84 8.74 11.45
N ILE A 178 1.89 8.74 10.11
CA ILE A 178 1.04 7.84 9.30
C ILE A 178 1.36 6.38 9.63
N VAL A 179 2.64 5.97 9.60
CA VAL A 179 3.05 4.60 9.88
C VAL A 179 2.68 4.18 11.31
N LEU A 180 2.89 5.06 12.29
CA LEU A 180 2.60 4.79 13.69
C LEU A 180 1.10 4.58 13.91
N ILE A 181 0.25 5.46 13.37
CA ILE A 181 -1.21 5.33 13.47
C ILE A 181 -1.66 4.04 12.77
N SER A 182 -1.17 3.78 11.55
CA SER A 182 -1.48 2.53 10.84
C SER A 182 -1.01 1.29 11.59
N GLY A 183 0.16 1.34 12.22
CA GLY A 183 0.72 0.25 13.02
C GLY A 183 -0.08 -0.01 14.30
N ILE A 184 -0.50 1.05 15.01
CA ILE A 184 -1.36 0.93 16.19
C ILE A 184 -2.70 0.30 15.81
N VAL A 185 -3.35 0.82 14.77
CA VAL A 185 -4.61 0.26 14.26
C VAL A 185 -4.44 -1.20 13.84
N GLY A 186 -3.36 -1.51 13.10
CA GLY A 186 -3.03 -2.86 12.69
C GLY A 186 -2.80 -3.81 13.88
N ALA A 187 -2.17 -3.34 14.96
CA ALA A 187 -1.95 -4.13 16.16
C ALA A 187 -3.27 -4.52 16.85
N PHE A 188 -4.22 -3.58 16.97
CA PHE A 188 -5.55 -3.88 17.52
C PHE A 188 -6.31 -4.89 16.67
N VAL A 189 -6.23 -4.76 15.34
CA VAL A 189 -6.88 -5.66 14.39
C VAL A 189 -6.24 -7.05 14.42
N GLY A 190 -4.93 -7.12 14.62
CA GLY A 190 -4.18 -8.37 14.74
C GLY A 190 -4.58 -9.22 15.95
N ALA A 191 -5.24 -8.64 16.96
CA ALA A 191 -5.76 -9.38 18.10
C ALA A 191 -7.09 -10.10 17.78
N VAL A 192 -7.81 -9.69 16.72
CA VAL A 192 -9.14 -10.22 16.39
C VAL A 192 -9.13 -11.74 16.17
N PRO A 193 -8.25 -12.34 15.35
CA PRO A 193 -8.23 -13.80 15.16
C PRO A 193 -8.06 -14.57 16.48
N ALA A 194 -7.19 -14.09 17.37
CA ALA A 194 -6.92 -14.74 18.65
C ALA A 194 -8.17 -14.75 19.55
N LEU A 195 -8.92 -13.65 19.62
CA LEU A 195 -10.16 -13.58 20.41
C LEU A 195 -11.21 -14.59 19.92
N PHE A 196 -11.35 -14.75 18.61
CA PHE A 196 -12.27 -15.73 18.03
C PHE A 196 -11.79 -17.16 18.19
N GLN A 197 -10.47 -17.39 18.14
CA GLN A 197 -9.87 -18.69 18.43
C GLN A 197 -10.14 -19.12 19.87
N LEU A 198 -9.99 -18.22 20.85
CA LEU A 198 -10.32 -18.50 22.26
C LEU A 198 -11.80 -18.85 22.45
N ALA A 199 -12.68 -18.30 21.61
CA ALA A 199 -14.12 -18.58 21.62
C ALA A 199 -14.53 -19.84 20.82
N GLY A 200 -13.57 -20.59 20.25
CA GLY A 200 -13.86 -21.76 19.42
C GLY A 200 -14.48 -21.44 18.05
N ALA A 201 -14.31 -20.19 17.57
CA ALA A 201 -14.92 -19.68 16.34
C ALA A 201 -13.87 -19.17 15.34
N SER A 202 -12.73 -19.86 15.21
CA SER A 202 -11.58 -19.45 14.37
C SER A 202 -11.96 -19.06 12.94
N ALA A 203 -12.84 -19.82 12.29
CA ALA A 203 -13.29 -19.53 10.92
C ALA A 203 -14.03 -18.17 10.82
N LEU A 204 -14.84 -17.82 11.82
CA LEU A 204 -15.48 -16.51 11.87
C LEU A 204 -14.44 -15.40 12.14
N GLY A 205 -13.45 -15.68 12.98
CA GLY A 205 -12.31 -14.80 13.23
C GLY A 205 -11.57 -14.42 11.95
N ASP A 206 -11.33 -15.39 11.08
CA ASP A 206 -10.70 -15.15 9.77
C ASP A 206 -11.55 -14.25 8.88
N VAL A 207 -12.85 -14.55 8.74
CA VAL A 207 -13.76 -13.75 7.91
C VAL A 207 -13.80 -12.30 8.40
N VAL A 208 -13.99 -12.10 9.71
CA VAL A 208 -14.04 -10.77 10.32
C VAL A 208 -12.71 -10.03 10.11
N SER A 209 -11.58 -10.71 10.36
CA SER A 209 -10.25 -10.12 10.23
C SER A 209 -9.92 -9.76 8.78
N VAL A 210 -10.30 -10.59 7.80
CA VAL A 210 -10.12 -10.30 6.38
C VAL A 210 -10.91 -9.08 5.96
N VAL A 211 -12.17 -8.95 6.39
CA VAL A 211 -13.00 -7.78 6.08
C VAL A 211 -12.39 -6.52 6.68
N ILE A 212 -12.06 -6.54 7.99
CA ILE A 212 -11.50 -5.39 8.69
C ILE A 212 -10.15 -4.98 8.06
N ASN A 213 -9.24 -5.94 7.84
CA ASN A 213 -7.95 -5.65 7.21
C ASN A 213 -8.14 -5.08 5.81
N SER A 214 -9.00 -5.66 4.98
CA SER A 214 -9.19 -5.19 3.59
C SER A 214 -9.69 -3.75 3.55
N VAL A 215 -10.64 -3.40 4.41
CA VAL A 215 -11.11 -2.02 4.55
C VAL A 215 -9.96 -1.12 4.98
N LEU A 216 -9.30 -1.43 6.10
CA LEU A 216 -8.25 -0.58 6.67
C LEU A 216 -7.06 -0.39 5.73
N PHE A 217 -6.56 -1.46 5.11
CA PHE A 217 -5.47 -1.37 4.14
C PHE A 217 -5.84 -0.50 2.96
N THR A 218 -7.07 -0.62 2.44
CA THR A 218 -7.53 0.24 1.34
C THR A 218 -7.49 1.72 1.75
N PHE A 219 -7.91 2.05 2.98
CA PHE A 219 -7.81 3.41 3.53
C PHE A 219 -6.36 3.87 3.70
N VAL A 220 -5.50 3.05 4.32
CA VAL A 220 -4.07 3.38 4.50
C VAL A 220 -3.39 3.66 3.16
N TYR A 221 -3.66 2.86 2.14
CA TYR A 221 -3.10 3.09 0.80
C TYR A 221 -3.70 4.31 0.09
N GLY A 222 -4.98 4.63 0.31
CA GLY A 222 -5.57 5.88 -0.15
C GLY A 222 -4.87 7.11 0.45
N ILE A 223 -4.66 7.10 1.77
CA ILE A 223 -3.95 8.17 2.51
C ILE A 223 -2.50 8.26 2.04
N THR A 224 -1.84 7.12 1.86
CA THR A 224 -0.46 7.06 1.37
C THR A 224 -0.35 7.59 -0.06
N ALA A 225 -1.34 7.33 -0.92
CA ALA A 225 -1.37 7.87 -2.28
C ALA A 225 -1.48 9.40 -2.26
N ALA A 226 -2.36 9.96 -1.41
CA ALA A 226 -2.50 11.39 -1.25
C ALA A 226 -1.20 12.03 -0.70
N ALA A 227 -0.57 11.39 0.29
CA ALA A 227 0.73 11.81 0.80
C ALA A 227 1.82 11.80 -0.28
N TYR A 228 1.89 10.73 -1.07
CA TYR A 228 2.81 10.62 -2.21
C TYR A 228 2.60 11.77 -3.20
N LEU A 229 1.36 12.09 -3.58
CA LEU A 229 1.07 13.18 -4.51
C LEU A 229 1.47 14.55 -3.96
N GLN A 230 1.29 14.80 -2.66
CA GLN A 230 1.75 16.03 -2.02
C GLN A 230 3.28 16.15 -2.05
N LEU A 231 3.99 15.07 -1.72
CA LEU A 231 5.46 15.03 -1.73
C LEU A 231 6.00 15.20 -3.15
N ALA A 232 5.44 14.51 -4.14
CA ALA A 232 5.86 14.58 -5.53
C ALA A 232 5.66 15.99 -6.14
N ARG A 233 4.56 16.67 -5.80
CA ARG A 233 4.32 18.06 -6.22
C ARG A 233 5.30 19.02 -5.55
N GLY A 234 5.58 18.83 -4.26
CA GLY A 234 6.50 19.65 -3.49
C GLY A 234 7.95 19.59 -4.00
N ASP A 235 8.36 18.43 -4.52
CA ASP A 235 9.68 18.20 -5.12
C ASP A 235 9.80 18.86 -6.51
N GLY A 236 8.80 18.66 -7.39
CA GLY A 236 8.80 19.24 -8.74
C GLY A 236 8.62 20.77 -8.81
N GLY A 237 8.03 21.39 -7.78
CA GLY A 237 7.83 22.85 -7.71
C GLY A 237 9.08 23.66 -7.31
N SER A 238 10.17 22.99 -6.94
CA SER A 238 11.41 23.66 -6.50
C SER A 238 12.44 23.90 -7.63
N GLY A 239 12.08 23.58 -8.89
CA GLY A 239 12.96 23.71 -10.06
C GLY A 239 12.32 24.30 -11.32
N GLY A 240 11.20 25.03 -11.22
CA GLY A 240 10.66 25.77 -12.37
C GLY A 240 11.44 27.08 -12.60
N PRO A 241 11.86 27.41 -13.84
CA PRO A 241 12.47 28.71 -14.12
C PRO A 241 11.52 29.82 -13.67
N ARG A 242 11.98 30.71 -12.79
CA ARG A 242 11.35 32.01 -12.64
C ARG A 242 11.43 32.66 -14.01
N SER A 243 10.31 32.70 -14.72
CA SER A 243 10.12 33.63 -15.82
C SER A 243 10.21 35.02 -15.19
N SER A 244 11.42 35.57 -15.13
CA SER A 244 11.63 36.99 -14.99
C SER A 244 11.17 37.60 -16.31
N ALA A 245 9.86 37.89 -16.40
CA ALA A 245 9.39 38.84 -17.37
C ALA A 245 10.17 40.15 -17.11
N PRO A 246 10.89 40.71 -18.10
CA PRO A 246 11.45 42.03 -17.93
C PRO A 246 10.27 42.99 -17.84
N THR A 247 10.14 43.64 -16.69
CA THR A 247 9.31 44.82 -16.54
C THR A 247 9.81 45.86 -17.54
N SER A 248 9.10 46.05 -18.65
CA SER A 248 9.34 47.17 -19.55
C SER A 248 8.77 48.43 -18.89
N THR A 249 9.55 49.04 -18.01
CA THR A 249 9.37 50.44 -17.61
C THR A 249 10.15 51.30 -18.60
N GLY A 250 9.43 51.90 -19.55
CA GLY A 250 9.91 52.98 -20.40
C GLY A 250 8.73 53.95 -20.61
N PRO A 251 8.90 55.26 -20.34
CA PRO A 251 7.78 56.16 -20.12
C PRO A 251 7.24 56.75 -21.43
N ASP A 252 5.91 56.90 -21.52
CA ASP A 252 5.34 57.97 -22.35
C ASP A 252 5.69 59.32 -21.69
N PRO A 253 6.14 60.31 -22.49
CA PRO A 253 5.22 61.41 -22.77
C PRO A 253 5.31 62.01 -24.19
N GLU A 254 4.13 62.48 -24.64
CA GLU A 254 3.83 63.69 -25.44
C GLU A 254 4.79 64.13 -26.56
N ILE A 255 4.32 64.10 -27.83
CA ILE A 255 3.78 65.25 -28.62
C ILE A 255 2.75 64.71 -29.62
#